data_AF-A0A925F7Z5-F1
#
_entry.id   AF-A0A925F7Z5-F1
#
_cell.length_a   1.000
_cell.length_b   1.000
_cell.length_c   1.000
_cell.angle_alpha   90.00
_cell.angle_beta   90.00
_cell.angle_gamma   90.00
#
_symmetry.space_group_name_H-M   'P 1'
#
loop_
_entity.id
_entity.type
_entity.pdbx_description
1 polymer ?
#
loop_
_entity_poly.entity_id
_entity_poly.type
_entity_poly.pdbx_seq_one_letter_code
_entity_poly.pdbx_strand_id
1 'polypeptide(L)'
;NFSNGAQPLVDAAFLALALLRCPRLWEAATPETKRQTVEAFRLTRRIQPGFNNWLLFSGMVETFFLQNGEDYDRMRLDYALRQHEAWYKGDGVYGDGPEFHWDFYNSFVIQPFLVEILARLVPKNSQYTGMETNVRKYAARYAVIQEKLIAPEGSFPVIGRSICYRAGAFHHLATLAQRQQLPPDLAPGAVRSALTAVLHRTLDNPKNFDENGWLRLGLNGHQPRLAEDYISTGSLYLTSFALLPLGLPAEAPFWADPASDWSSRRVWAGADEVADHAIGK
;
A
#
# COMPACT_ATOMS: atom_id res chain seq x y z
N ASN A 1 10.31 -10.44 19.47
CA ASN A 1 9.73 -9.50 18.49
C ASN A 1 8.23 -9.33 18.72
N PHE A 2 7.41 -10.38 18.66
CA PHE A 2 5.92 -10.31 18.77
C PHE A 2 5.31 -10.04 20.16
N SER A 3 6.06 -9.51 21.13
CA SER A 3 5.59 -9.45 22.53
C SER A 3 5.77 -8.17 23.29
N ASN A 4 6.59 -7.25 22.80
CA ASN A 4 6.93 -6.05 23.55
C ASN A 4 6.56 -4.83 22.71
N GLY A 5 5.81 -3.90 23.29
CA GLY A 5 5.32 -2.71 22.60
C GLY A 5 4.20 -2.99 21.59
N ALA A 6 3.90 -1.97 20.79
CA ALA A 6 2.77 -1.97 19.87
C ALA A 6 3.17 -2.25 18.41
N GLN A 7 4.43 -1.97 18.04
CA GLN A 7 4.99 -2.20 16.71
C GLN A 7 4.79 -3.62 16.14
N PRO A 8 4.80 -4.71 16.95
CA PRO A 8 4.70 -6.04 16.36
C PRO A 8 3.37 -6.34 15.66
N LEU A 9 2.30 -5.58 15.96
CA LEU A 9 1.06 -5.66 15.20
C LEU A 9 1.25 -5.19 13.74
N VAL A 10 2.01 -4.10 13.56
CA VAL A 10 2.32 -3.53 12.24
C VAL A 10 3.17 -4.51 11.43
N ASP A 11 4.23 -5.05 12.05
CA ASP A 11 5.14 -5.98 11.41
C ASP A 11 4.42 -7.29 11.02
N ALA A 12 3.56 -7.81 11.90
CA ALA A 12 2.73 -8.98 11.62
C ALA A 12 1.78 -8.72 10.44
N ALA A 13 1.17 -7.54 10.36
CA ALA A 13 0.24 -7.20 9.30
C ALA A 13 0.91 -7.11 7.93
N PHE A 14 2.12 -6.54 7.84
CA PHE A 14 2.88 -6.54 6.58
C PHE A 14 3.37 -7.94 6.19
N LEU A 15 3.77 -8.77 7.16
CA LEU A 15 4.10 -10.17 6.88
C LEU A 15 2.87 -10.97 6.43
N ALA A 16 1.71 -10.76 7.07
CA ALA A 16 0.44 -11.34 6.68
C ALA A 16 0.07 -10.94 5.25
N LEU A 17 0.18 -9.65 4.91
CA LEU A 17 -0.01 -9.15 3.54
C LEU A 17 0.92 -9.86 2.54
N ALA A 18 2.21 -10.00 2.87
CA ALA A 18 3.16 -10.69 2.00
C ALA A 18 2.81 -12.17 1.77
N LEU A 19 2.46 -12.90 2.82
CA LEU A 19 2.04 -14.31 2.72
C LEU A 19 0.72 -14.47 1.97
N LEU A 20 -0.21 -13.52 2.13
CA LEU A 20 -1.46 -13.47 1.39
C LEU A 20 -1.23 -13.19 -0.11
N ARG A 21 -0.23 -12.37 -0.47
CA ARG A 21 0.15 -12.07 -1.86
C ARG A 21 0.98 -13.17 -2.51
N CYS A 22 1.73 -13.94 -1.72
CA CYS A 22 2.54 -15.05 -2.21
C CYS A 22 2.18 -16.36 -1.48
N PRO A 23 1.02 -16.98 -1.79
CA PRO A 23 0.57 -18.22 -1.12
C PRO A 23 1.58 -19.36 -1.20
N ARG A 24 2.38 -19.43 -2.27
CA ARG A 24 3.42 -20.44 -2.46
C ARG A 24 4.47 -20.45 -1.35
N LEU A 25 4.80 -19.29 -0.77
CA LEU A 25 5.73 -19.22 0.36
C LEU A 25 5.11 -19.87 1.61
N TRP A 26 3.83 -19.59 1.85
CA TRP A 26 3.10 -20.21 2.95
C TRP A 26 2.95 -21.71 2.73
N GLU A 27 2.49 -22.14 1.55
CA GLU A 27 2.28 -23.54 1.20
C GLU A 27 3.56 -24.38 1.37
N ALA A 28 4.71 -23.85 0.92
CA ALA A 28 6.01 -24.50 1.00
C ALA A 28 6.63 -24.50 2.42
N ALA A 29 6.12 -23.71 3.35
CA ALA A 29 6.63 -23.66 4.72
C ALA A 29 6.39 -24.99 5.45
N THR A 30 7.34 -25.37 6.31
CA THR A 30 7.22 -26.58 7.14
C THR A 30 6.03 -26.47 8.10
N PRO A 31 5.44 -27.60 8.54
CA PRO A 31 4.38 -27.57 9.56
C PRO A 31 4.77 -26.79 10.82
N GLU A 32 6.04 -26.90 11.23
CA GLU A 32 6.56 -26.18 12.39
C GLU A 32 6.62 -24.66 12.14
N THR A 33 7.11 -24.23 10.98
CA THR A 33 7.12 -22.81 10.61
C THR A 33 5.70 -22.24 10.55
N LYS A 34 4.74 -23.00 10.00
CA LYS A 34 3.33 -22.59 9.96
C LYS A 34 2.76 -22.40 11.35
N ARG A 35 2.96 -23.39 12.24
CA ARG A 35 2.53 -23.34 13.64
C ARG A 35 3.12 -22.12 14.37
N GLN A 36 4.43 -21.91 14.27
CA GLN A 36 5.12 -20.77 14.89
C GLN A 36 4.60 -19.42 14.37
N THR A 37 4.35 -19.33 13.06
CA THR A 37 3.82 -18.10 12.43
C THR A 37 2.41 -17.79 12.94
N VAL A 38 1.53 -18.79 12.98
CA VAL A 38 0.17 -18.65 13.49
C VAL A 38 0.18 -18.25 14.96
N GLU A 39 1.00 -18.90 15.79
CA GLU A 39 1.17 -18.55 17.20
C GLU A 39 1.67 -17.11 17.37
N ALA A 40 2.68 -16.70 16.60
CA ALA A 40 3.21 -15.34 16.61
C ALA A 40 2.17 -14.30 16.21
N PHE A 41 1.36 -14.57 15.18
CA PHE A 41 0.28 -13.68 14.77
C PHE A 41 -0.81 -13.59 15.84
N ARG A 42 -1.18 -14.70 16.49
CA ARG A 42 -2.19 -14.70 17.57
C ARG A 42 -1.74 -13.84 18.76
N LEU A 43 -0.44 -13.82 19.06
CA LEU A 43 0.12 -12.97 20.12
C LEU A 43 -0.10 -11.47 19.87
N THR A 44 -0.39 -11.04 18.64
CA THR A 44 -0.70 -9.63 18.36
C THR A 44 -2.09 -9.21 18.82
N ARG A 45 -3.02 -10.16 19.07
CA ARG A 45 -4.38 -9.85 19.54
C ARG A 45 -4.41 -9.12 20.89
N ARG A 46 -3.36 -9.23 21.71
CA ARG A 46 -3.23 -8.47 22.97
C ARG A 46 -2.93 -6.98 22.77
N ILE A 47 -2.47 -6.60 21.59
CA ILE A 47 -2.13 -5.22 21.26
C ILE A 47 -3.43 -4.52 20.89
N GLN A 48 -3.79 -3.49 21.65
CA GLN A 48 -4.91 -2.63 21.31
C GLN A 48 -4.48 -1.71 20.15
N PRO A 49 -5.09 -1.82 18.96
CA PRO A 49 -4.76 -0.93 17.86
C PRO A 49 -5.18 0.51 18.19
N GLY A 50 -4.40 1.48 17.70
CA GLY A 50 -4.83 2.88 17.68
C GLY A 50 -6.12 3.05 16.89
N PHE A 51 -6.91 4.07 17.22
CA PHE A 51 -8.17 4.37 16.54
C PHE A 51 -7.94 5.14 15.22
N ASN A 52 -7.23 4.49 14.31
CA ASN A 52 -6.77 5.01 13.02
C ASN A 52 -6.47 3.82 12.06
N ASN A 53 -5.56 3.98 11.09
CA ASN A 53 -5.12 2.90 10.19
C ASN A 53 -4.69 1.61 10.90
N TRP A 54 -4.32 1.67 12.18
CA TRP A 54 -3.94 0.49 12.96
C TRP A 54 -5.04 -0.57 13.06
N LEU A 55 -6.31 -0.17 12.91
CA LEU A 55 -7.40 -1.14 12.81
C LEU A 55 -7.21 -2.08 11.61
N LEU A 56 -6.69 -1.59 10.48
CA LEU A 56 -6.42 -2.42 9.31
C LEU A 56 -5.23 -3.36 9.51
N PHE A 57 -4.27 -3.04 10.38
CA PHE A 57 -3.23 -4.00 10.72
C PHE A 57 -3.83 -5.23 11.42
N SER A 58 -4.72 -5.01 12.39
CA SER A 58 -5.47 -6.12 13.00
C SER A 58 -6.32 -6.84 11.96
N GLY A 59 -7.01 -6.11 11.08
CA GLY A 59 -7.82 -6.71 10.02
C GLY A 59 -7.01 -7.56 9.04
N MET A 60 -5.81 -7.15 8.68
CA MET A 60 -4.94 -7.91 7.76
C MET A 60 -4.48 -9.24 8.37
N VAL A 61 -4.10 -9.23 9.65
CA VAL A 61 -3.71 -10.45 10.37
C VAL A 61 -4.90 -11.43 10.47
N GLU A 62 -6.09 -10.93 10.80
CA GLU A 62 -7.30 -11.78 10.84
C GLU A 62 -7.71 -12.29 9.46
N THR A 63 -7.46 -11.51 8.40
CA THR A 63 -7.67 -11.95 7.01
C THR A 63 -6.73 -13.09 6.64
N PHE A 64 -5.48 -13.07 7.12
CA PHE A 64 -4.55 -14.18 6.94
C PHE A 64 -5.07 -15.46 7.61
N PHE A 65 -5.60 -15.37 8.84
CA PHE A 65 -6.18 -16.53 9.52
C PHE A 65 -7.36 -17.09 8.74
N LEU A 66 -8.31 -16.24 8.35
CA LEU A 66 -9.46 -16.63 7.54
C LEU A 66 -9.04 -17.35 6.25
N GLN A 67 -8.06 -16.81 5.52
CA GLN A 67 -7.66 -17.36 4.23
C GLN A 67 -7.00 -18.74 4.35
N ASN A 68 -6.36 -19.01 5.49
CA ASN A 68 -5.62 -20.25 5.73
C ASN A 68 -6.37 -21.25 6.63
N GLY A 69 -7.66 -21.02 6.89
CA GLY A 69 -8.50 -21.94 7.66
C GLY A 69 -8.21 -21.95 9.16
N GLU A 70 -7.55 -20.93 9.67
CA GLU A 70 -7.29 -20.73 11.10
C GLU A 70 -8.46 -20.00 11.76
N ASP A 71 -8.59 -20.17 13.09
CA ASP A 71 -9.56 -19.41 13.89
C ASP A 71 -9.27 -17.90 13.81
N TYR A 72 -10.25 -17.15 13.29
CA TYR A 72 -10.15 -15.72 13.06
C TYR A 72 -11.24 -14.95 13.82
N ASP A 73 -10.91 -13.75 14.27
CA ASP A 73 -11.83 -12.87 14.97
C ASP A 73 -12.56 -11.98 13.94
N ARG A 74 -13.78 -12.40 13.59
CA ARG A 74 -14.65 -11.64 12.69
C ARG A 74 -14.96 -10.23 13.19
N MET A 75 -15.05 -10.02 14.50
CA MET A 75 -15.39 -8.71 15.06
C MET A 75 -14.29 -7.69 14.78
N ARG A 76 -13.02 -8.11 14.85
CA ARG A 76 -11.87 -7.24 14.49
C ARG A 76 -11.88 -6.84 13.02
N LEU A 77 -12.21 -7.77 12.13
CA LEU A 77 -12.36 -7.49 10.70
C LEU A 77 -13.51 -6.51 10.45
N ASP A 78 -14.69 -6.83 10.98
CA ASP A 78 -15.90 -6.03 10.79
C ASP A 78 -15.71 -4.61 11.33
N TYR A 79 -15.10 -4.48 12.51
CA TYR A 79 -14.81 -3.19 13.11
C TYR A 79 -13.84 -2.38 12.25
N ALA A 80 -12.71 -2.95 11.82
CA ALA A 80 -11.75 -2.24 10.98
C ALA A 80 -12.38 -1.71 9.68
N LEU A 81 -13.17 -2.55 9.01
CA LEU A 81 -13.84 -2.21 7.75
C LEU A 81 -14.91 -1.13 7.94
N ARG A 82 -15.79 -1.29 8.94
CA ARG A 82 -16.88 -0.34 9.22
C ARG A 82 -16.36 1.03 9.66
N GLN A 83 -15.28 1.08 10.44
CA GLN A 83 -14.67 2.34 10.81
C GLN A 83 -14.10 3.07 9.59
N HIS A 84 -13.42 2.37 8.67
CA HIS A 84 -12.91 3.00 7.46
C HIS A 84 -14.03 3.42 6.49
N GLU A 85 -15.14 2.68 6.42
CA GLU A 85 -16.35 3.12 5.71
C GLU A 85 -16.86 4.47 6.26
N ALA A 86 -16.91 4.62 7.59
CA ALA A 86 -17.28 5.88 8.24
C ALA A 86 -16.23 6.99 8.10
N TRP A 87 -14.96 6.65 7.88
CA TRP A 87 -13.85 7.60 7.72
C TRP A 87 -13.60 8.01 6.28
N TYR A 88 -14.42 7.58 5.32
CA TYR A 88 -14.34 8.06 3.95
C TYR A 88 -14.59 9.57 3.88
N LYS A 89 -13.69 10.32 3.22
CA LYS A 89 -13.71 11.80 3.15
C LYS A 89 -14.14 12.36 1.81
N GLY A 90 -14.40 11.50 0.83
CA GLY A 90 -14.70 11.92 -0.53
C GLY A 90 -13.49 11.81 -1.45
N ASP A 91 -13.77 11.86 -2.75
CA ASP A 91 -12.81 11.79 -3.84
C ASP A 91 -11.72 10.70 -3.74
N GLY A 92 -12.09 9.51 -3.27
CA GLY A 92 -11.14 8.40 -3.15
C GLY A 92 -10.23 8.47 -1.91
N VAL A 93 -10.43 9.43 -1.01
CA VAL A 93 -9.57 9.63 0.17
C VAL A 93 -10.28 9.19 1.45
N TYR A 94 -9.53 8.50 2.30
CA TYR A 94 -9.93 8.16 3.67
C TYR A 94 -9.19 9.02 4.68
N GLY A 95 -9.83 9.25 5.84
CA GLY A 95 -9.15 9.72 7.03
C GLY A 95 -8.23 8.63 7.60
N ASP A 96 -7.22 9.05 8.35
CA ASP A 96 -6.42 8.14 9.16
C ASP A 96 -6.96 8.14 10.59
N GLY A 97 -8.12 7.51 10.73
CA GLY A 97 -9.05 7.75 11.85
C GLY A 97 -10.14 8.75 11.47
N PRO A 98 -10.83 9.35 12.46
CA PRO A 98 -11.88 10.33 12.22
C PRO A 98 -11.39 11.56 11.46
N GLU A 99 -10.11 11.92 11.59
CA GLU A 99 -9.52 13.10 10.99
C GLU A 99 -8.76 12.79 9.70
N PHE A 100 -8.77 13.76 8.77
CA PHE A 100 -7.95 13.70 7.58
C PHE A 100 -6.51 14.07 7.91
N HIS A 101 -5.58 13.22 7.48
CA HIS A 101 -4.15 13.48 7.56
C HIS A 101 -3.61 13.57 6.13
N TRP A 102 -2.96 14.69 5.80
CA TRP A 102 -2.40 14.87 4.47
C TRP A 102 -0.99 14.26 4.39
N ASP A 103 -0.99 12.93 4.30
CA ASP A 103 0.18 12.10 4.15
C ASP A 103 -0.09 10.98 3.13
N PHE A 104 0.85 10.05 2.98
CA PHE A 104 0.71 8.94 2.04
C PHE A 104 0.12 7.67 2.68
N TYR A 105 -0.49 7.70 3.87
CA TYR A 105 -1.05 6.48 4.50
C TYR A 105 -2.25 5.89 3.76
N ASN A 106 -2.96 6.71 2.98
CA ASN A 106 -3.93 6.19 2.01
C ASN A 106 -3.25 5.21 1.04
N SER A 107 -2.02 5.49 0.62
CA SER A 107 -1.24 4.60 -0.24
C SER A 107 -0.46 3.54 0.51
N PHE A 108 0.22 3.88 1.61
CA PHE A 108 1.05 2.93 2.35
C PHE A 108 0.23 1.76 2.89
N VAL A 109 -0.97 2.04 3.42
CA VAL A 109 -1.76 1.08 4.18
C VAL A 109 -3.21 1.06 3.73
N ILE A 110 -3.96 2.17 3.85
CA ILE A 110 -5.43 2.13 3.88
C ILE A 110 -6.01 1.51 2.60
N GLN A 111 -5.68 2.06 1.43
CA GLN A 111 -6.23 1.57 0.16
C GLN A 111 -5.77 0.15 -0.17
N PRO A 112 -4.46 -0.19 -0.16
CA PRO A 112 -4.04 -1.57 -0.43
C PRO A 112 -4.62 -2.59 0.54
N PHE A 113 -4.75 -2.25 1.83
CA PHE A 113 -5.28 -3.16 2.84
C PHE A 113 -6.78 -3.37 2.65
N LEU A 114 -7.56 -2.31 2.42
CA LEU A 114 -9.00 -2.45 2.15
C LEU A 114 -9.26 -3.30 0.90
N VAL A 115 -8.53 -3.04 -0.19
CA VAL A 115 -8.62 -3.82 -1.43
C VAL A 115 -8.29 -5.29 -1.18
N GLU A 116 -7.20 -5.56 -0.45
CA GLU A 116 -6.72 -6.91 -0.21
C GLU A 116 -7.61 -7.73 0.73
N ILE A 117 -8.11 -7.09 1.80
CA ILE A 117 -9.03 -7.69 2.78
C ILE A 117 -10.35 -8.05 2.07
N LEU A 118 -10.97 -7.08 1.40
CA LEU A 118 -12.28 -7.30 0.76
C LEU A 118 -12.22 -8.33 -0.37
N ALA A 119 -11.12 -8.37 -1.13
CA ALA A 119 -10.93 -9.38 -2.18
C ALA A 119 -10.90 -10.83 -1.63
N ARG A 120 -10.55 -11.02 -0.35
CA ARG A 120 -10.56 -12.34 0.33
C ARG A 120 -11.86 -12.59 1.07
N LEU A 121 -12.48 -11.53 1.59
CA LEU A 121 -13.70 -11.61 2.38
C LEU A 121 -14.94 -11.88 1.52
N VAL A 122 -15.09 -11.18 0.39
CA VAL A 122 -16.28 -11.27 -0.47
C VAL A 122 -16.56 -12.69 -0.98
N PRO A 123 -15.56 -13.46 -1.46
CA PRO A 123 -15.78 -14.85 -1.88
C PRO A 123 -16.25 -15.77 -0.74
N LYS A 124 -15.99 -15.42 0.52
CA LYS A 124 -16.39 -16.19 1.71
C LYS A 124 -17.72 -15.70 2.28
N ASN A 125 -18.10 -14.45 2.01
CA ASN A 125 -19.31 -13.84 2.54
C ASN A 125 -19.75 -12.64 1.68
N SER A 126 -20.86 -12.80 0.97
CA SER A 126 -21.39 -11.80 0.04
C SER A 126 -21.95 -10.53 0.69
N GLN A 127 -22.08 -10.48 2.02
CA GLN A 127 -22.55 -9.26 2.71
C GLN A 127 -21.61 -8.06 2.49
N TYR A 128 -20.33 -8.30 2.15
CA TYR A 128 -19.33 -7.25 1.94
C TYR A 128 -19.29 -6.73 0.50
N THR A 129 -20.08 -7.29 -0.44
CA THR A 129 -20.04 -6.91 -1.86
C THR A 129 -20.33 -5.43 -2.09
N GLY A 130 -21.27 -4.85 -1.33
CA GLY A 130 -21.56 -3.42 -1.41
C GLY A 130 -20.36 -2.55 -0.99
N MET A 131 -19.67 -2.95 0.08
CA MET A 131 -18.48 -2.26 0.55
C MET A 131 -17.32 -2.42 -0.45
N GLU A 132 -17.09 -3.63 -0.99
CA GLU A 132 -16.07 -3.85 -2.03
C GLU A 132 -16.31 -2.97 -3.26
N THR A 133 -17.57 -2.85 -3.70
CA THR A 133 -17.93 -2.00 -4.83
C THR A 133 -17.53 -0.55 -4.59
N ASN A 134 -17.84 -0.02 -3.41
CA ASN A 134 -17.45 1.33 -3.01
C ASN A 134 -15.93 1.49 -2.90
N VAL A 135 -15.25 0.57 -2.21
CA VAL A 135 -13.79 0.59 -2.08
C VAL A 135 -13.11 0.53 -3.44
N ARG A 136 -13.57 -0.28 -4.38
CA ARG A 136 -13.01 -0.33 -5.75
C ARG A 136 -13.16 0.99 -6.48
N LYS A 137 -14.31 1.66 -6.37
CA LYS A 137 -14.52 3.00 -6.93
C LYS A 137 -13.54 4.01 -6.31
N TYR A 138 -13.37 3.99 -4.99
CA TYR A 138 -12.50 4.93 -4.29
C TYR A 138 -11.02 4.65 -4.56
N ALA A 139 -10.62 3.39 -4.62
CA ALA A 139 -9.30 2.93 -4.99
C ALA A 139 -8.93 3.37 -6.41
N ALA A 140 -9.83 3.21 -7.38
CA ALA A 140 -9.62 3.67 -8.75
C ALA A 140 -9.35 5.18 -8.79
N ARG A 141 -10.18 5.99 -8.11
CA ARG A 141 -9.96 7.44 -8.03
C ARG A 141 -8.63 7.81 -7.39
N TYR A 142 -8.31 7.20 -6.25
CA TYR A 142 -7.07 7.49 -5.54
C TYR A 142 -5.83 7.14 -6.36
N ALA A 143 -5.90 6.12 -7.23
CA ALA A 143 -4.80 5.81 -8.15
C ALA A 143 -4.57 6.93 -9.18
N VAL A 144 -5.63 7.55 -9.70
CA VAL A 144 -5.53 8.73 -10.59
C VAL A 144 -4.87 9.89 -9.86
N ILE A 145 -5.33 10.19 -8.64
CA ILE A 145 -4.73 11.24 -7.80
C ILE A 145 -3.25 10.93 -7.57
N GLN A 146 -2.93 9.69 -7.21
CA GLN A 146 -1.57 9.28 -6.93
C GLN A 146 -0.64 9.42 -8.14
N GLU A 147 -1.07 9.02 -9.34
CA GLU A 147 -0.28 9.24 -10.56
C GLU A 147 -0.05 10.74 -10.83
N LYS A 148 -1.09 11.57 -10.67
CA LYS A 148 -0.99 13.03 -10.84
C LYS A 148 -0.08 13.72 -9.81
N LEU A 149 0.17 13.10 -8.65
CA LEU A 149 1.14 13.61 -7.67
C LEU A 149 2.61 13.42 -8.10
N ILE A 150 2.87 12.63 -9.15
CA ILE A 150 4.21 12.42 -9.69
C ILE A 150 4.54 13.59 -10.62
N ALA A 151 5.48 14.44 -10.21
CA ALA A 151 6.02 15.52 -11.02
C ALA A 151 6.76 14.98 -12.26
N PRO A 152 6.93 15.76 -13.35
CA PRO A 152 7.54 15.30 -14.61
C PRO A 152 8.91 14.61 -14.50
N GLU A 153 9.66 14.91 -13.43
CA GLU A 153 10.98 14.36 -13.15
C GLU A 153 10.98 13.23 -12.11
N GLY A 154 9.81 12.70 -11.76
CA GLY A 154 9.60 11.61 -10.80
C GLY A 154 9.62 12.03 -9.34
N SER A 155 9.75 13.33 -9.05
CA SER A 155 9.58 13.85 -7.69
C SER A 155 8.10 13.88 -7.31
N PHE A 156 7.82 14.04 -6.02
CA PHE A 156 6.45 14.12 -5.48
C PHE A 156 6.47 14.94 -4.19
N PRO A 157 5.32 15.46 -3.72
CA PRO A 157 5.26 16.30 -2.54
C PRO A 157 5.89 15.65 -1.30
N VAL A 158 6.79 16.36 -0.63
CA VAL A 158 7.42 15.93 0.63
C VAL A 158 6.53 16.31 1.79
N ILE A 159 5.41 15.60 1.93
CA ILE A 159 4.39 15.89 2.94
C ILE A 159 4.13 14.68 3.84
N GLY A 160 3.77 14.97 5.08
CA GLY A 160 3.32 13.98 6.03
C GLY A 160 4.42 13.10 6.60
N ARG A 161 3.99 12.21 7.49
CA ARG A 161 4.86 11.24 8.18
C ARG A 161 5.26 10.09 7.26
N SER A 162 6.32 9.37 7.64
CA SER A 162 6.79 8.17 6.93
C SER A 162 7.30 8.41 5.51
N ILE A 163 7.61 9.66 5.15
CA ILE A 163 8.13 10.00 3.82
C ILE A 163 9.47 9.30 3.50
N CYS A 164 10.20 8.85 4.53
CA CYS A 164 11.40 8.02 4.41
C CYS A 164 11.16 6.67 3.72
N TYR A 165 9.91 6.24 3.52
CA TYR A 165 9.60 5.04 2.74
C TYR A 165 9.72 5.23 1.22
N ARG A 166 10.12 6.43 0.75
CA ARG A 166 10.56 6.67 -0.63
C ARG A 166 9.48 6.30 -1.66
N ALA A 167 9.83 5.47 -2.65
CA ALA A 167 8.89 4.99 -3.67
C ALA A 167 7.71 4.20 -3.07
N GLY A 168 7.81 3.76 -1.81
CA GLY A 168 6.72 3.11 -1.09
C GLY A 168 5.47 3.98 -0.97
N ALA A 169 5.60 5.32 -1.11
CA ALA A 169 4.49 6.26 -1.18
C ALA A 169 3.51 5.93 -2.33
N PHE A 170 3.92 5.09 -3.28
CA PHE A 170 3.15 4.65 -4.45
C PHE A 170 2.70 3.18 -4.37
N HIS A 171 2.63 2.62 -3.16
CA HIS A 171 2.17 1.25 -2.92
C HIS A 171 0.80 0.96 -3.53
N HIS A 172 -0.16 1.89 -3.43
CA HIS A 172 -1.50 1.72 -4.01
C HIS A 172 -1.52 1.67 -5.54
N LEU A 173 -0.87 2.61 -6.21
CA LEU A 173 -0.77 2.64 -7.67
C LEU A 173 -0.08 1.38 -8.19
N ALA A 174 1.01 0.97 -7.53
CA ALA A 174 1.71 -0.27 -7.82
C ALA A 174 0.83 -1.51 -7.56
N THR A 175 -0.02 -1.49 -6.54
CA THR A 175 -0.99 -2.56 -6.25
C THR A 175 -2.04 -2.68 -7.35
N LEU A 176 -2.64 -1.58 -7.80
CA LEU A 176 -3.64 -1.65 -8.89
C LEU A 176 -3.00 -2.05 -10.23
N ALA A 177 -1.78 -1.59 -10.52
CA ALA A 177 -1.03 -2.04 -11.67
C ALA A 177 -0.77 -3.56 -11.63
N GLN A 178 -0.25 -4.07 -10.51
CA GLN A 178 0.00 -5.51 -10.30
C GLN A 178 -1.27 -6.36 -10.38
N ARG A 179 -2.42 -5.82 -9.98
CA ARG A 179 -3.72 -6.49 -10.06
C ARG A 179 -4.40 -6.34 -11.42
N GLN A 180 -3.79 -5.61 -12.36
CA GLN A 180 -4.39 -5.23 -13.65
C GLN A 180 -5.77 -4.57 -13.47
N GLN A 181 -5.86 -3.67 -12.48
CA GLN A 181 -7.08 -2.98 -12.04
C GLN A 181 -6.92 -1.46 -12.11
N LEU A 182 -6.03 -0.96 -12.96
CA LEU A 182 -5.93 0.48 -13.25
C LEU A 182 -7.23 0.97 -13.90
N PRO A 183 -7.73 2.17 -13.51
CA PRO A 183 -8.87 2.77 -14.18
C PRO A 183 -8.53 3.17 -15.63
N PRO A 184 -9.55 3.36 -16.50
CA PRO A 184 -9.35 3.74 -17.90
C PRO A 184 -8.50 5.01 -18.11
N ASP A 185 -8.54 5.94 -17.15
CA ASP A 185 -7.74 7.17 -17.17
C ASP A 185 -6.23 6.93 -17.07
N LEU A 186 -5.82 5.75 -16.60
CA LEU A 186 -4.41 5.39 -16.39
C LEU A 186 -3.96 4.30 -17.34
N ALA A 187 -3.30 4.72 -18.43
CA ALA A 187 -2.64 3.80 -19.33
C ALA A 187 -1.52 3.01 -18.60
N PRO A 188 -1.47 1.67 -18.70
CA PRO A 188 -0.46 0.86 -18.01
C PRO A 188 0.98 1.27 -18.35
N GLY A 189 1.27 1.56 -19.63
CA GLY A 189 2.58 2.07 -20.06
C GLY A 189 2.97 3.41 -19.45
N ALA A 190 2.01 4.31 -19.20
CA ALA A 190 2.24 5.59 -18.53
C ALA A 190 2.53 5.39 -17.04
N VAL A 191 1.76 4.51 -16.38
CA VAL A 191 2.00 4.17 -14.97
C VAL A 191 3.37 3.51 -14.78
N ARG A 192 3.79 2.64 -15.71
CA ARG A 192 5.16 2.08 -15.72
C ARG A 192 6.20 3.19 -15.80
N SER A 193 6.07 4.13 -16.75
CA SER A 193 6.99 5.27 -16.88
C SER A 193 7.05 6.11 -15.60
N ALA A 194 5.89 6.41 -14.99
CA ALA A 194 5.79 7.24 -13.80
C ALA A 194 6.44 6.56 -12.58
N LEU A 195 6.12 5.29 -12.31
CA LEU A 195 6.73 4.53 -11.21
C LEU A 195 8.24 4.36 -11.42
N THR A 196 8.68 4.16 -12.67
CA THR A 196 10.12 4.10 -13.01
C THR A 196 10.82 5.42 -12.68
N ALA A 197 10.21 6.55 -13.02
CA ALA A 197 10.75 7.87 -12.69
C ALA A 197 10.86 8.09 -11.17
N VAL A 198 9.85 7.66 -10.40
CA VAL A 198 9.85 7.71 -8.93
C VAL A 198 10.97 6.84 -8.34
N LEU A 199 11.15 5.62 -8.84
CA LEU A 199 12.22 4.72 -8.42
C LEU A 199 13.59 5.37 -8.64
N HIS A 200 13.85 5.87 -9.85
CA HIS A 200 15.10 6.58 -10.14
C HIS A 200 15.31 7.81 -9.23
N ARG A 201 14.26 8.64 -9.08
CA ARG A 201 14.31 9.83 -8.23
C ARG A 201 14.67 9.53 -6.79
N THR A 202 14.21 8.40 -6.26
CA THR A 202 14.33 8.08 -4.84
C THR A 202 15.43 7.06 -4.52
N LEU A 203 15.95 6.32 -5.49
CA LEU A 203 16.90 5.23 -5.24
C LEU A 203 18.28 5.45 -5.89
N ASP A 204 18.40 6.21 -6.97
CA ASP A 204 19.67 6.34 -7.71
C ASP A 204 20.77 7.10 -6.96
N ASN A 205 20.42 7.91 -5.97
CA ASN A 205 21.41 8.65 -5.19
C ASN A 205 22.23 7.69 -4.31
N PRO A 206 23.56 7.56 -4.50
CA PRO A 206 24.37 6.61 -3.74
C PRO A 206 24.39 6.92 -2.23
N LYS A 207 24.09 8.15 -1.82
CA LYS A 207 23.95 8.54 -0.39
C LYS A 207 22.76 7.89 0.30
N ASN A 208 21.89 7.21 -0.45
CA ASN A 208 20.80 6.41 0.06
C ASN A 208 21.28 5.18 0.84
N PHE A 209 22.49 4.73 0.57
CA PHE A 209 23.03 3.49 1.14
C PHE A 209 24.18 3.79 2.09
N ASP A 210 24.34 2.93 3.10
CA ASP A 210 25.55 2.89 3.91
C ASP A 210 26.66 2.06 3.27
N GLU A 211 27.78 1.94 3.96
CA GLU A 211 28.96 1.19 3.51
C GLU A 211 28.69 -0.32 3.33
N ASN A 212 27.62 -0.84 3.94
CA ASN A 212 27.19 -2.24 3.83
C ASN A 212 26.07 -2.43 2.80
N GLY A 213 25.64 -1.36 2.11
CA GLY A 213 24.56 -1.39 1.13
C GLY A 213 23.15 -1.34 1.73
N TRP A 214 22.98 -0.99 3.01
CA TRP A 214 21.67 -0.82 3.63
C TRP A 214 21.11 0.59 3.41
N LEU A 215 19.79 0.70 3.26
CA LEU A 215 19.14 2.00 3.17
C LEU A 215 19.37 2.83 4.44
N ARG A 216 19.67 4.11 4.24
CA ARG A 216 19.79 5.13 5.28
C ARG A 216 18.50 5.92 5.43
N LEU A 217 18.24 6.37 6.66
CA LEU A 217 17.10 7.22 7.00
C LEU A 217 17.07 8.46 6.11
N GLY A 218 15.97 8.67 5.40
CA GLY A 218 15.78 9.79 4.48
C GLY A 218 14.96 9.41 3.24
N LEU A 219 14.51 10.44 2.52
CA LEU A 219 13.79 10.30 1.25
C LEU A 219 14.77 10.20 0.06
N ASN A 220 15.82 11.01 0.06
CA ASN A 220 16.84 11.02 -0.99
C ASN A 220 18.20 11.45 -0.42
N GLY A 221 18.97 10.48 0.06
CA GLY A 221 20.19 10.63 0.84
C GLY A 221 20.00 10.29 2.32
N HIS A 222 20.97 10.69 3.15
CA HIS A 222 20.89 10.54 4.60
C HIS A 222 20.30 11.82 5.23
N GLN A 223 19.02 11.74 5.63
CA GLN A 223 18.21 12.83 6.15
C GLN A 223 17.49 12.38 7.43
N PRO A 224 18.21 12.05 8.52
CA PRO A 224 17.63 11.38 9.70
C PRO A 224 16.56 12.21 10.42
N ARG A 225 16.53 13.53 10.23
CA ARG A 225 15.49 14.42 10.77
C ARG A 225 14.12 14.26 10.11
N LEU A 226 14.05 13.57 8.97
CA LEU A 226 12.78 13.20 8.32
C LEU A 226 12.19 11.89 8.89
N ALA A 227 12.94 11.16 9.73
CA ALA A 227 12.50 9.90 10.27
C ALA A 227 11.75 10.11 11.60
N GLU A 228 10.53 9.60 11.68
CA GLU A 228 9.84 9.43 12.96
C GLU A 228 10.54 8.37 13.83
N ASP A 229 10.25 8.39 15.13
CA ASP A 229 10.86 7.53 16.15
C ASP A 229 10.66 6.02 15.91
N TYR A 230 9.61 5.63 15.21
CA TYR A 230 9.33 4.24 14.82
C TYR A 230 10.04 3.80 13.53
N ILE A 231 10.70 4.71 12.80
CA ILE A 231 11.37 4.36 11.55
C ILE A 231 12.73 3.73 11.85
N SER A 232 12.94 2.56 11.24
CA SER A 232 14.19 1.81 11.31
C SER A 232 14.70 1.50 9.91
N THR A 233 15.95 1.07 9.79
CA THR A 233 16.50 0.57 8.52
C THR A 233 15.60 -0.48 7.87
N GLY A 234 14.96 -1.36 8.65
CA GLY A 234 14.04 -2.37 8.15
C GLY A 234 12.79 -1.78 7.51
N SER A 235 12.18 -0.75 8.13
CA SER A 235 10.95 -0.14 7.59
C SER A 235 11.20 0.67 6.31
N LEU A 236 12.43 1.12 6.04
CA LEU A 236 12.77 1.77 4.77
C LEU A 236 12.52 0.88 3.54
N TYR A 237 12.54 -0.45 3.71
CA TYR A 237 12.28 -1.39 2.63
C TYR A 237 10.81 -1.47 2.19
N LEU A 238 9.89 -0.75 2.86
CA LEU A 238 8.56 -0.47 2.30
C LEU A 238 8.66 0.27 0.96
N THR A 239 9.82 0.86 0.62
CA THR A 239 10.10 1.36 -0.73
C THR A 239 9.92 0.31 -1.83
N SER A 240 10.06 -0.98 -1.50
CA SER A 240 9.90 -2.08 -2.44
C SER A 240 8.46 -2.24 -2.94
N PHE A 241 7.47 -1.61 -2.31
CA PHE A 241 6.08 -1.68 -2.79
C PHE A 241 5.90 -1.11 -4.20
N ALA A 242 6.71 -0.14 -4.62
CA ALA A 242 6.70 0.35 -6.00
C ALA A 242 7.11 -0.72 -7.03
N LEU A 243 7.77 -1.81 -6.59
CA LEU A 243 8.20 -2.92 -7.43
C LEU A 243 7.17 -4.05 -7.53
N LEU A 244 5.99 -3.93 -6.92
CA LEU A 244 4.93 -4.95 -7.02
C LEU A 244 4.60 -5.38 -8.47
N PRO A 245 4.59 -4.49 -9.49
CA PRO A 245 4.34 -4.91 -10.86
C PRO A 245 5.34 -5.91 -11.44
N LEU A 246 6.52 -6.11 -10.81
CA LEU A 246 7.46 -7.19 -11.20
C LEU A 246 6.85 -8.59 -11.06
N GLY A 247 5.75 -8.74 -10.31
CA GLY A 247 4.99 -9.99 -10.24
C GLY A 247 4.08 -10.27 -11.45
N LEU A 248 3.98 -9.35 -12.42
CA LEU A 248 3.19 -9.54 -13.64
C LEU A 248 3.95 -10.38 -14.69
N PRO A 249 3.24 -11.15 -15.54
CA PRO A 249 3.85 -11.81 -16.69
C PRO A 249 4.35 -10.78 -17.72
N ALA A 250 5.32 -11.16 -18.55
CA ALA A 250 5.96 -10.26 -19.52
C ALA A 250 4.97 -9.68 -20.55
N GLU A 251 3.87 -10.39 -20.81
CA GLU A 251 2.83 -10.02 -21.75
C GLU A 251 1.77 -9.07 -21.15
N ALA A 252 1.81 -8.82 -19.84
CA ALA A 252 0.86 -7.90 -19.22
C ALA A 252 1.00 -6.50 -19.84
N PRO A 253 -0.10 -5.76 -20.09
CA PRO A 253 -0.05 -4.43 -20.69
C PRO A 253 0.91 -3.46 -19.99
N PHE A 254 1.06 -3.59 -18.67
CA PHE A 254 2.05 -2.82 -17.90
C PHE A 254 3.48 -2.96 -18.44
N TRP A 255 3.87 -4.12 -18.97
CA TRP A 255 5.18 -4.38 -19.57
C TRP A 255 5.17 -4.33 -21.11
N ALA A 256 4.11 -4.82 -21.74
CA ALA A 256 4.02 -4.94 -23.19
C ALA A 256 3.66 -3.63 -23.90
N ASP A 257 2.86 -2.76 -23.27
CA ASP A 257 2.45 -1.51 -23.91
C ASP A 257 3.66 -0.57 -24.09
N PRO A 258 3.69 0.25 -25.16
CA PRO A 258 4.70 1.28 -25.33
C PRO A 258 4.80 2.20 -24.12
N ALA A 259 6.01 2.66 -23.82
CA ALA A 259 6.20 3.70 -22.81
C ALA A 259 5.48 4.97 -23.27
N SER A 260 4.74 5.59 -22.38
CA SER A 260 4.06 6.86 -22.62
C SER A 260 4.25 7.81 -21.45
N ASP A 261 4.04 9.10 -21.71
CA ASP A 261 4.12 10.14 -20.70
C ASP A 261 2.90 10.08 -19.80
N TRP A 262 3.11 10.27 -18.49
CA TRP A 262 2.06 10.33 -17.49
C TRP A 262 1.51 11.75 -17.37
N SER A 263 0.39 11.92 -16.66
CA SER A 263 -0.44 13.14 -16.65
C SER A 263 0.38 14.41 -16.46
N SER A 264 1.18 14.49 -15.39
CA SER A 264 1.98 15.68 -15.11
C SER A 264 2.97 15.99 -16.23
N ARG A 265 3.64 14.97 -16.77
CA ARG A 265 4.61 15.18 -17.84
C ARG A 265 3.95 15.68 -19.13
N ARG A 266 2.75 15.17 -19.46
CA ARG A 266 1.95 15.65 -20.61
C ARG A 266 1.50 17.10 -20.41
N VAL A 267 0.91 17.43 -19.27
CA VAL A 267 0.44 18.79 -18.95
C VAL A 267 1.60 19.80 -18.98
N TRP A 268 2.74 19.49 -18.35
CA TRP A 268 3.91 20.38 -18.34
C TRP A 268 4.59 20.50 -19.70
N ALA A 269 4.34 19.58 -20.64
CA ALA A 269 4.76 19.67 -22.03
C ALA A 269 3.77 20.46 -22.92
N GLY A 270 2.66 20.95 -22.36
CA GLY A 270 1.66 21.74 -23.08
C GLY A 270 0.60 20.90 -23.80
N ALA A 271 0.41 19.63 -23.43
CA ALA A 271 -0.69 18.81 -23.96
C ALA A 271 -2.05 19.37 -23.49
N ASP A 272 -3.04 19.28 -24.39
CA ASP A 272 -4.44 19.62 -24.11
C ASP A 272 -5.12 18.45 -23.41
N GLU A 273 -5.24 18.53 -22.07
CA GLU A 273 -5.79 17.47 -21.22
C GLU A 273 -7.14 17.89 -20.62
N VAL A 274 -8.00 16.91 -20.36
CA VAL A 274 -9.30 17.14 -19.71
C VAL A 274 -9.13 17.59 -18.26
N ALA A 275 -10.05 18.45 -17.81
CA ALA A 275 -10.11 18.88 -16.42
C ALA A 275 -10.32 17.69 -15.47
N ASP A 276 -9.57 17.67 -14.37
CA ASP A 276 -9.74 16.66 -13.32
C ASP A 276 -10.92 17.01 -12.42
N HIS A 277 -11.80 16.04 -12.14
CA HIS A 277 -13.00 16.24 -11.35
C HIS A 277 -13.11 15.20 -10.23
N ALA A 278 -13.72 15.63 -9.12
CA ALA A 278 -14.02 14.75 -8.01
C ALA A 278 -15.10 13.73 -8.40
N ILE A 279 -15.05 12.51 -7.84
CA ILE A 279 -16.08 11.50 -8.12
C ILE A 279 -17.48 11.98 -7.71
N GLY A 280 -18.46 11.75 -8.59
CA GLY A 280 -19.86 12.10 -8.33
C GLY A 280 -20.25 13.55 -8.61
N LYS A 281 -19.42 14.28 -9.36
CA LYS A 281 -19.77 15.55 -10.01
C LYS A 281 -19.88 15.37 -11.52
#